data_AF-A0A2X2BPC0-F1
#
_entry.id   AF-A0A2X2BPC0-F1
#
_cell.length_a   1.000
_cell.length_b   1.000
_cell.length_c   1.000
_cell.angle_alpha   90.00
_cell.angle_beta   90.00
_cell.angle_gamma   90.00
#
_symmetry.space_group_name_H-M   'P 1'
#
loop_
_entity.id
_entity.type
_entity.pdbx_description
1 polymer ?
#
loop_
_entity_poly.entity_id
_entity_poly.type
_entity_poly.pdbx_seq_one_letter_code
_entity_poly.pdbx_strand_id
1 'polypeptide(L)'
;MLFNVLDSEERVRCAEIKNCIRQFRFNLRTHDGYDIKGNASNNQLTVTPLVGLGKKNILNKTISHLMAVTEEKLVICTPYFNLPAIWCAKLVIY
;
A
#
# COMPACT_ATOMS: atom_id res chain seq x y z
N MET A 1 7.66 12.19 19.71
CA MET A 1 7.50 10.72 19.62
C MET A 1 6.28 10.35 20.46
N LEU A 2 5.09 10.26 19.85
CA LEU A 2 3.84 9.89 20.52
C LEU A 2 3.04 9.00 19.56
N PHE A 3 3.49 7.76 19.39
CA PHE A 3 2.80 6.74 18.57
C PHE A 3 2.43 5.51 19.41
N ASN A 4 2.01 5.70 20.66
CA ASN A 4 1.63 4.59 21.56
C ASN A 4 0.21 4.78 22.10
N VAL A 5 -0.81 4.80 21.23
CA VAL A 5 -2.22 4.85 21.67
C VAL A 5 -3.03 3.64 21.17
N LEU A 6 -2.41 2.74 20.39
CA LEU A 6 -3.07 1.53 19.89
C LEU A 6 -2.66 0.25 20.64
N ASP A 7 -1.73 0.37 21.58
CA ASP A 7 -1.14 -0.75 22.34
C ASP A 7 -1.39 -0.59 23.86
N SER A 8 -2.45 0.12 24.25
CA SER A 8 -2.89 0.29 25.64
C SER A 8 -4.11 -0.58 25.92
N GLU A 9 -4.14 -1.23 27.10
CA GLU A 9 -5.27 -2.05 27.54
C GLU A 9 -6.60 -1.26 27.58
N GLU A 10 -6.51 0.04 27.89
CA GLU A 10 -7.66 0.94 27.82
C GLU A 10 -7.81 1.50 26.40
N ARG A 11 -8.89 1.11 25.72
CA ARG A 11 -9.20 1.55 24.37
C ARG A 11 -9.70 3.00 24.38
N VAL A 12 -8.83 3.93 24.00
CA VAL A 12 -9.17 5.34 23.84
C VAL A 12 -10.25 5.51 22.77
N ARG A 13 -11.25 6.37 22.99
CA ARG A 13 -12.33 6.55 22.03
C ARG A 13 -11.80 7.21 20.77
N CYS A 14 -12.14 6.67 19.59
CA CYS A 14 -11.68 7.19 18.30
C CYS A 14 -11.92 8.69 18.09
N ALA A 15 -12.95 9.26 18.73
CA ALA A 15 -13.25 10.70 18.68
C ALA A 15 -12.15 11.56 19.34
N GLU A 16 -11.59 11.09 20.45
CA GLU A 16 -10.60 11.82 21.26
C GLU A 16 -9.25 11.90 20.54
N ILE A 17 -8.91 10.86 19.77
CA ILE A 17 -7.62 10.75 19.07
C ILE A 17 -7.71 11.00 17.57
N LYS A 18 -8.86 11.46 17.06
CA LYS A 18 -9.11 11.65 15.62
C LYS A 18 -8.07 12.56 14.96
N ASN A 19 -7.67 13.64 15.63
CA ASN A 19 -6.66 14.57 15.13
C ASN A 19 -5.28 13.93 15.07
N CYS A 20 -4.90 13.19 16.11
CA CYS A 20 -3.64 12.42 16.16
C CYS A 20 -3.60 11.36 15.05
N ILE A 21 -4.69 10.62 14.83
CA ILE A 21 -4.81 9.66 13.72
C ILE A 21 -4.64 10.36 12.37
N ARG A 22 -5.28 11.51 12.16
CA ARG A 22 -5.16 12.28 10.90
C ARG A 22 -3.72 12.72 10.66
N GLN A 23 -3.04 13.24 11.69
CA GLN A 23 -1.66 13.68 11.60
C GLN A 23 -0.71 12.50 11.38
N PHE A 24 -0.92 11.39 12.08
CA PHE A 24 -0.14 10.16 11.88
C PHE A 24 -0.25 9.65 10.44
N ARG A 25 -1.48 9.53 9.91
CA ARG A 25 -1.72 9.12 8.52
C ARG A 25 -1.14 10.10 7.50
N PHE A 26 -1.06 11.39 7.85
CA PHE A 26 -0.39 12.37 7.02
C PHE A 26 1.11 12.09 6.99
N ASN A 27 1.75 11.96 8.16
CA ASN A 27 3.18 11.71 8.29
C ASN A 27 3.58 10.40 7.59
N LEU A 28 2.84 9.32 7.83
CA LEU A 28 3.05 8.04 7.16
C LEU A 28 2.98 8.12 5.64
N ARG A 29 2.15 9.03 5.10
CA ARG A 29 2.04 9.21 3.64
C ARG A 29 3.19 10.05 3.08
N THR A 30 3.67 11.03 3.83
CA THR A 30 4.60 12.05 3.33
C THR A 30 6.06 11.74 3.62
N HIS A 31 6.35 11.02 4.70
CA HIS A 31 7.72 10.83 5.21
C HIS A 31 8.14 9.36 5.29
N ASP A 32 7.19 8.41 5.29
CA ASP A 32 7.50 6.99 5.46
C ASP A 32 7.39 6.22 4.14
N GLY A 33 8.42 6.37 3.31
CA GLY A 33 8.83 5.32 2.38
C GLY A 33 9.91 4.47 3.04
N TYR A 34 10.07 3.21 2.64
CA TYR A 34 11.21 2.43 3.09
C TYR A 34 12.49 3.04 2.51
N ASP A 35 13.36 3.63 3.34
CA ASP A 35 14.69 4.08 2.93
C ASP A 35 15.63 2.87 2.85
N ILE A 36 15.46 2.10 1.78
CA ILE A 36 16.26 0.90 1.52
C ILE A 36 17.13 1.18 0.31
N LYS A 37 18.44 1.24 0.55
CA LYS A 37 19.44 1.33 -0.52
C LYS A 37 19.54 -0.03 -1.20
N GLY A 38 18.94 -0.15 -2.38
CA GLY A 38 19.18 -1.28 -3.27
C GLY A 38 20.59 -1.19 -3.86
N ASN A 39 21.33 -2.31 -3.88
CA ASN A 39 22.66 -2.40 -4.49
C ASN A 39 22.74 -3.52 -5.54
N ALA A 40 21.60 -3.88 -6.13
CA ALA A 40 21.53 -4.94 -7.12
C ALA A 40 21.48 -4.35 -8.53
N SER A 41 22.12 -5.04 -9.47
CA SER A 41 22.12 -4.66 -10.89
C SER A 41 20.88 -5.18 -11.63
N ASN A 42 20.66 -4.70 -12.84
CA ASN A 42 19.52 -5.13 -13.67
C ASN A 42 19.54 -6.63 -14.04
N ASN A 43 20.68 -7.30 -13.90
CA ASN A 43 20.86 -8.71 -14.23
C ASN A 43 20.75 -9.62 -13.00
N GLN A 44 20.32 -9.08 -11.86
CA GLN A 44 20.19 -9.80 -10.61
C GLN A 44 18.73 -9.80 -10.15
N LEU A 45 18.33 -10.86 -9.43
CA LEU A 45 17.04 -10.89 -8.76
C LEU A 45 17.02 -9.85 -7.65
N THR A 46 15.97 -9.04 -7.61
CA THR A 46 15.83 -7.96 -6.63
C THR A 46 14.46 -7.97 -5.98
N VAL A 47 14.36 -7.34 -4.82
CA VAL A 47 13.11 -7.13 -4.10
C VAL A 47 13.00 -5.65 -3.77
N THR A 48 11.92 -5.03 -4.25
CA THR A 48 11.61 -3.62 -3.98
C THR A 48 10.39 -3.54 -3.06
N PRO A 49 10.57 -3.21 -1.78
CA PRO A 49 9.44 -3.06 -0.87
C PRO A 49 8.67 -1.77 -1.18
N LEU A 50 7.35 -1.89 -1.28
CA LEU A 50 6.45 -0.78 -1.57
C LEU A 50 5.39 -0.67 -0.48
N VAL A 51 5.07 0.56 -0.08
CA VAL A 51 4.00 0.86 0.88
C VAL A 51 2.91 1.66 0.20
N GLY A 52 1.65 1.35 0.53
CA GLY A 52 0.48 2.00 -0.02
C GLY A 52 -0.42 2.58 1.06
N LEU A 53 -0.38 3.91 1.26
CA LEU A 53 -1.30 4.60 2.17
C LEU A 53 -2.02 5.76 1.48
N GLY A 54 -3.35 5.74 1.55
CA GLY A 54 -4.19 6.79 0.96
C GLY A 54 -4.37 6.67 -0.56
N LYS A 55 -4.98 7.70 -1.17
CA LYS A 55 -5.27 7.73 -2.62
C LYS A 55 -3.99 7.93 -3.43
N LYS A 56 -3.93 7.32 -4.63
CA LYS A 56 -2.83 7.45 -5.61
C LYS A 56 -1.43 7.10 -5.05
N ASN A 57 -1.35 6.21 -4.07
CA ASN A 57 -0.07 5.74 -3.51
C ASN A 57 0.74 4.91 -4.53
N ILE A 58 2.04 4.75 -4.27
CA ILE A 58 2.97 4.08 -5.19
C ILE A 58 2.60 2.60 -5.39
N LEU A 59 2.23 1.88 -4.34
CA LEU A 59 1.84 0.47 -4.43
C LEU A 59 0.68 0.28 -5.43
N ASN A 60 -0.39 1.07 -5.32
CA ASN A 60 -1.53 0.99 -6.22
C ASN A 60 -1.16 1.35 -7.67
N LYS A 61 -0.26 2.32 -7.87
CA LYS A 61 0.24 2.68 -9.21
C LYS A 61 1.05 1.54 -9.81
N THR A 62 1.94 0.93 -9.03
CA THR A 62 2.76 -0.20 -9.47
C THR A 62 1.89 -1.40 -9.83
N ILE A 63 0.93 -1.78 -8.97
CA ILE A 63 -0.03 -2.85 -9.27
C ILE A 63 -0.77 -2.54 -10.59
N SER A 64 -1.31 -1.31 -10.73
CA SER A 64 -2.05 -0.91 -11.95
C SER A 64 -1.18 -0.93 -13.21
N HIS A 65 0.12 -0.62 -13.09
CA HIS A 65 1.08 -0.68 -14.18
C HIS A 65 1.39 -2.13 -14.55
N LEU A 66 1.71 -2.99 -13.57
CA LEU A 66 1.94 -4.42 -13.78
C LEU A 66 0.76 -5.08 -14.47
N MET A 67 -0.47 -4.80 -14.01
CA MET A 67 -1.68 -5.30 -14.67
C MET A 67 -1.81 -4.82 -16.13
N ALA A 68 -1.32 -3.62 -16.45
CA ALA A 68 -1.44 -3.05 -17.79
C ALA A 68 -0.36 -3.57 -18.77
N VAL A 69 0.82 -3.94 -18.27
CA VAL A 69 1.94 -4.44 -19.09
C VAL A 69 2.03 -5.96 -19.12
N THR A 70 1.16 -6.67 -18.41
CA THR A 70 1.11 -8.15 -18.45
C THR A 70 0.48 -8.58 -19.76
N GLU A 71 1.23 -9.31 -20.60
CA GLU A 71 0.78 -9.72 -21.93
C GLU A 71 0.15 -11.12 -21.95
N GLU A 72 0.72 -12.08 -21.22
CA GLU A 72 0.30 -13.48 -21.31
C GLU A 72 -0.69 -13.90 -20.22
N LYS A 73 -0.34 -13.71 -18.94
CA LYS A 73 -1.11 -14.26 -17.82
C LYS A 73 -0.97 -13.43 -16.56
N LEU A 74 -2.10 -13.02 -16.00
CA LEU A 74 -2.20 -12.36 -14.70
C LEU A 74 -2.92 -13.28 -13.70
N VAL A 75 -2.29 -13.54 -12.56
CA VAL A 75 -2.88 -14.31 -11.46
C VAL A 75 -3.01 -13.40 -10.24
N ILE A 76 -4.24 -13.24 -9.72
CA ILE A 76 -4.53 -12.43 -8.54
C ILE A 76 -5.07 -13.34 -7.44
N CYS A 77 -4.37 -13.36 -6.31
CA CYS A 77 -4.81 -14.03 -5.10
C CYS A 77 -5.34 -12.98 -4.12
N THR A 78 -6.66 -12.78 -4.07
CA THR A 78 -7.31 -11.90 -3.09
C THR A 78 -8.37 -12.70 -2.32
N PRO A 79 -8.38 -12.66 -0.97
CA PRO A 79 -9.36 -13.41 -0.18
C PRO A 79 -10.79 -12.88 -0.37
N TYR A 80 -10.92 -11.62 -0.78
CA TYR A 80 -12.20 -10.99 -1.09
C TYR A 80 -12.12 -10.34 -2.47
N PHE A 81 -13.14 -10.55 -3.28
CA PHE A 81 -13.26 -9.90 -4.59
C PHE A 81 -13.76 -8.46 -4.44
N ASN A 82 -12.95 -7.61 -3.80
CA ASN A 82 -13.18 -6.16 -3.66
C ASN A 82 -12.11 -5.37 -4.41
N LEU A 83 -11.96 -5.69 -5.70
CA LEU A 83 -11.01 -4.99 -6.53
C LEU A 83 -11.52 -3.56 -6.76
N PRO A 84 -10.65 -2.53 -6.64
CA PRO A 84 -10.98 -1.18 -7.04
C PRO A 84 -11.59 -1.15 -8.45
N ALA A 85 -12.62 -0.34 -8.67
CA ALA A 85 -13.33 -0.27 -9.96
C ALA A 85 -12.38 -0.02 -11.16
N ILE A 86 -11.26 0.67 -10.93
CA ILE A 86 -10.23 0.93 -11.95
C ILE A 86 -9.47 -0.33 -12.40
N TRP A 87 -9.53 -1.42 -11.63
CA TRP A 87 -8.89 -2.72 -11.92
C TRP A 87 -9.87 -3.70 -12.56
N CYS A 88 -11.16 -3.62 -12.24
CA CYS A 88 -12.19 -4.50 -12.80
C CYS A 88 -12.29 -4.40 -14.33
N ALA A 89 -12.13 -3.20 -14.90
CA ALA A 89 -12.18 -3.01 -16.36
C ALA A 89 -11.01 -3.67 -17.11
N LYS A 90 -9.93 -4.04 -16.41
CA LYS A 90 -8.71 -4.64 -16.99
C LYS A 90 -8.63 -6.15 -16.76
N LEU A 91 -9.62 -6.73 -16.08
CA LEU A 91 -9.64 -8.15 -15.75
C LEU A 91 -10.72 -8.85 -16.56
N VAL A 92 -10.30 -9.65 -17.52
CA VAL A 92 -11.16 -10.68 -18.12
C VAL A 92 -10.98 -11.93 -17.26
N ILE A 93 -11.99 -12.25 -16.47
CA ILE A 93 -12.03 -13.49 -15.70
C ILE A 93 -12.62 -14.56 -16.63
N TYR A 94 -11.83 -15.58 -16.92
CA TYR A 94 -12.30 -16.82 -17.55
C TYR A 94 -12.78 -17.79 -16.48
#